data_AF-A0A5B1AG42-F1
#
_entry.id   AF-A0A5B1AG42-F1
#
_cell.length_a   1.000
_cell.length_b   1.000
_cell.length_c   1.000
_cell.angle_alpha   90.00
_cell.angle_beta   90.00
_cell.angle_gamma   90.00
#
_symmetry.space_group_name_H-M   'P 1'
#
loop_
_entity.id
_entity.type
_entity.pdbx_description
1 polymer ?
#
loop_
_entity_poly.entity_id
_entity_poly.type
_entity_poly.pdbx_seq_one_letter_code
_entity_poly.pdbx_strand_id
1 'polypeptide(L)' 'WIGGDRDGISVIDGSLLTPDAHALDKRLTALADTVCAHDPRTREQRRADALGALAAGTDRLGCRCGRTDC' A
#
# COMPACT_ATOMS: atom_id res chain seq x y z
N TRP A 1 -1.52 7.37 -16.02
CA TRP A 1 -2.93 7.73 -16.14
C TRP A 1 -3.64 7.36 -14.84
N ILE A 2 -4.52 8.23 -14.34
CA ILE A 2 -5.39 7.94 -13.19
C ILE A 2 -6.82 8.01 -13.72
N GLY A 3 -7.55 6.90 -13.65
CA GLY A 3 -8.96 6.85 -14.00
C GLY A 3 -9.79 6.20 -12.91
N GLY A 4 -11.05 6.62 -12.78
CA GLY A 4 -12.01 6.02 -11.86
C GLY A 4 -12.54 4.69 -12.39
N ASP A 5 -12.73 3.73 -11.49
CA ASP A 5 -13.49 2.51 -11.72
C ASP A 5 -14.90 2.63 -11.09
N ARG A 6 -15.80 1.71 -11.42
CA ARG A 6 -17.05 1.53 -10.67
C ARG A 6 -16.70 1.03 -9.26
N ASP A 7 -17.55 1.34 -8.27
CA ASP A 7 -17.40 0.90 -6.87
C ASP A 7 -16.33 1.62 -6.01
N GLY A 8 -15.91 2.83 -6.39
CA GLY A 8 -15.08 3.70 -5.55
C GLY A 8 -13.59 3.37 -5.57
N ILE A 9 -13.16 2.49 -6.47
CA ILE A 9 -11.76 2.18 -6.74
C ILE A 9 -11.27 3.06 -7.90
N SER A 10 -9.99 3.42 -7.90
CA SER A 10 -9.35 4.09 -9.05
C SER A 10 -8.14 3.29 -9.49
N VAL A 11 -7.95 3.20 -10.81
CA VAL A 11 -6.82 2.52 -11.42
C VAL A 11 -5.75 3.54 -11.75
N ILE A 12 -4.52 3.25 -11.34
CA ILE A 12 -3.34 4.04 -11.66
C ILE A 12 -2.41 3.16 -12.49
N ASP A 13 -2.08 3.62 -13.69
CA ASP A 13 -1.14 2.96 -14.59
C ASP A 13 -0.05 3.94 -15.04
N GLY A 14 1.17 3.47 -15.25
CA GLY A 14 2.27 4.29 -15.72
C GLY A 14 3.56 3.52 -15.89
N SER A 15 4.49 4.10 -16.65
CA SER A 15 5.83 3.55 -16.85
C SER A 15 6.83 4.28 -15.97
N LEU A 16 7.71 3.52 -15.33
CA LEU A 16 8.81 3.99 -14.50
C LEU A 16 10.11 3.47 -15.08
N LEU A 17 11.22 4.14 -14.80
CA LEU A 17 12.53 3.52 -15.00
C LEU A 17 12.62 2.28 -14.11
N THR A 18 13.21 1.21 -14.61
CA THR A 18 13.38 -0.05 -13.87
C THR A 18 13.94 0.13 -12.45
N PRO A 19 15.00 0.93 -12.19
CA PRO A 19 15.46 1.16 -10.82
C PRO A 19 14.41 1.80 -9.92
N ASP A 20 13.62 2.76 -10.44
CA ASP A 20 12.57 3.44 -9.68
C ASP A 20 11.39 2.51 -9.40
N ALA A 21 11.05 1.64 -10.35
CA ALA A 21 10.03 0.60 -10.15
C ALA A 21 10.42 -0.37 -9.03
N HIS A 22 11.69 -0.80 -8.96
CA HIS A 22 12.20 -1.62 -7.87
C HIS A 22 12.23 -0.87 -6.53
N ALA A 23 12.61 0.41 -6.53
CA ALA A 23 12.58 1.23 -5.32
C ALA A 23 11.15 1.38 -4.78
N LEU A 24 10.18 1.61 -5.68
CA LEU A 24 8.76 1.68 -5.34
C LEU A 24 8.27 0.33 -4.79
N ASP A 25 8.52 -0.78 -5.47
CA ASP A 25 8.12 -2.12 -5.03
C ASP A 25 8.65 -2.44 -3.62
N LYS A 26 9.93 -2.14 -3.37
CA LYS A 26 10.57 -2.32 -2.07
C LYS A 26 9.92 -1.43 -1.00
N ARG A 27 9.60 -0.18 -1.32
CA ARG A 27 8.96 0.75 -0.38
C ARG A 27 7.54 0.31 -0.02
N LEU A 28 6.75 -0.12 -1.01
CA LEU A 28 5.40 -0.65 -0.79
C LEU A 28 5.43 -1.94 0.03
N THR A 29 6.39 -2.83 -0.23
CA THR A 29 6.62 -4.03 0.57
C THR A 29 6.96 -3.67 2.02
N ALA A 30 7.91 -2.76 2.23
CA ALA A 30 8.30 -2.34 3.57
C ALA A 30 7.13 -1.74 4.36
N LEU A 31 6.28 -0.92 3.71
CA LEU A 31 5.07 -0.37 4.31
C LEU A 31 4.04 -1.46 4.64
N ALA A 32 3.80 -2.38 3.71
CA ALA A 32 2.89 -3.52 3.90
C ALA A 32 3.32 -4.44 5.06
N ASP A 33 4.61 -4.49 5.36
CA ASP A 33 5.20 -5.28 6.44
C ASP A 33 5.22 -4.54 7.79
N THR A 34 4.82 -3.26 7.86
CA THR A 34 4.72 -2.50 9.13
C THR A 34 3.54 -2.93 10.01
N VAL A 35 2.55 -3.61 9.44
CA VAL A 35 1.38 -4.10 10.18
C VAL A 35 1.68 -5.45 10.82
N CYS A 36 0.99 -5.76 11.91
CA CYS A 36 1.21 -7.03 12.60
C CYS A 36 0.71 -8.25 11.78
N ALA A 37 1.15 -9.44 12.19
CA ALA A 37 0.74 -10.69 11.56
C ALA A 37 -0.79 -10.96 11.62
N HIS A 38 -1.50 -10.33 12.58
CA HIS A 38 -2.94 -10.47 12.77
C HIS A 38 -3.77 -9.49 11.93
N ASP A 39 -3.13 -8.68 11.08
CA ASP A 39 -3.87 -7.79 10.20
C ASP A 39 -4.71 -8.64 9.21
N PRO A 40 -6.03 -8.44 9.15
CA PRO A 40 -6.92 -9.31 8.38
C PRO A 40 -6.75 -9.14 6.86
N ARG A 41 -6.06 -8.09 6.41
CA ARG A 41 -5.83 -7.84 4.98
C ARG A 41 -4.79 -8.79 4.42
N THR A 42 -4.98 -9.21 3.17
CA THR A 42 -3.95 -9.93 2.40
C THR A 42 -2.74 -9.03 2.13
N ARG A 43 -1.59 -9.62 1.79
CA ARG A 43 -0.38 -8.86 1.46
C ARG A 43 -0.61 -7.90 0.29
N GLU A 44 -1.38 -8.32 -0.72
CA GLU A 44 -1.72 -7.50 -1.89
C GLU A 44 -2.58 -6.30 -1.52
N GLN A 45 -3.59 -6.50 -0.65
CA GLN A 45 -4.42 -5.41 -0.13
C GLN A 45 -3.59 -4.42 0.69
N ARG A 46 -2.69 -4.91 1.55
CA ARG A 46 -1.77 -4.04 2.31
C ARG A 46 -0.86 -3.24 1.38
N ARG A 47 -0.40 -3.83 0.27
CA ARG A 47 0.39 -3.09 -0.74
C ARG A 47 -0.43 -2.02 -1.47
N ALA A 48 -1.70 -2.29 -1.76
CA ALA A 48 -2.59 -1.28 -2.32
C ALA A 48 -2.81 -0.12 -1.33
N ASP A 49 -3.07 -0.43 -0.06
CA ASP A 49 -3.15 0.59 1.00
C ASP A 49 -1.81 1.34 1.17
N ALA A 50 -0.67 0.64 1.04
CA ALA A 50 0.66 1.24 1.12
C ALA A 50 0.90 2.29 0.03
N LEU A 51 0.31 2.12 -1.16
CA LEU A 51 0.41 3.10 -2.23
C LEU A 51 -0.30 4.41 -1.84
N GLY A 52 -1.49 4.30 -1.24
CA GLY A 52 -2.22 5.46 -0.71
C GLY A 52 -1.47 6.14 0.45
N ALA A 53 -0.92 5.35 1.37
CA ALA A 53 -0.09 5.83 2.47
C ALA A 53 1.15 6.58 1.98
N LEU A 54 1.87 6.02 1.02
CA LEU A 54 3.03 6.65 0.39
C LEU A 54 2.65 7.97 -0.29
N ALA A 55 1.53 8.02 -1.02
CA ALA A 55 1.03 9.23 -1.67
C ALA A 55 0.62 10.32 -0.65
N ALA A 56 0.13 9.93 0.52
CA ALA A 56 -0.16 10.83 1.63
C ALA A 56 1.09 11.26 2.44
N GLY A 57 2.27 10.75 2.10
CA GLY A 57 3.53 11.07 2.77
C GLY A 57 3.76 10.33 4.09
N THR A 58 3.01 9.25 4.37
CA THR A 58 3.19 8.47 5.59
C THR A 58 4.22 7.35 5.39
N ASP A 59 4.91 6.98 6.47
CA ASP A 59 5.97 5.98 6.49
C ASP A 59 5.55 4.64 7.13
N ARG A 60 4.28 4.53 7.54
CA ARG A 60 3.70 3.32 8.15
C ARG A 60 2.23 3.16 7.77
N LEU A 61 1.76 1.91 7.81
CA LEU A 61 0.34 1.58 7.71
C LEU A 61 -0.27 1.41 9.11
N GLY A 62 -1.47 1.98 9.30
CA GLY A 62 -2.30 1.63 10.45
C GLY A 62 -2.75 0.18 10.34
N CYS A 63 -2.47 -0.62 11.38
CA CYS A 63 -2.96 -1.99 11.45
C CYS A 63 -4.48 -2.01 11.66
N ARG A 64 -5.18 -2.96 11.03
CA ARG A 64 -6.63 -3.15 11.16
C ARG A 64 -7.00 -4.39 11.99
N CYS A 65 -6.08 -4.89 12.81
CA CYS A 65 -6.32 -6.08 13.63
C CYS A 65 -7.28 -5.86 14.81
N GLY A 66 -7.58 -4.60 15.16
CA GLY A 66 -8.53 -4.26 16.24
C GLY A 66 -8.02 -4.54 17.65
N ARG A 67 -6.76 -4.93 17.82
CA ARG A 67 -6.15 -5.15 19.13
C ARG A 67 -5.71 -3.84 19.75
N THR A 68 -5.85 -3.72 21.07
CA THR A 68 -5.47 -2.53 21.84
C THR A 68 -3.96 -2.44 22.11
N ASP A 69 -3.23 -3.53 21.90
CA ASP A 69 -1.79 -3.67 22.13
C ASP A 69 -0.97 -3.68 20.82
N CYS A 70 -1.58 -3.24 19.70
CA CYS A 70 -0.98 -3.19 18.38
C CYS A 70 -0.70 -1.76 17.91
#